data_AF-A0A9N9DWS3-F1
#
_entry.id   AF-A0A9N9DWS3-F1
#
_cell.length_a   1.000
_cell.length_b   1.000
_cell.length_c   1.000
_cell.angle_alpha   90.00
_cell.angle_beta   90.00
_cell.angle_gamma   90.00
#
_symmetry.space_group_name_H-M   'P 1'
#
loop_
_entity.id
_entity.type
_entity.pdbx_description
1 polymer ?
#
loop_
_entity_poly.entity_id
_entity_poly.type
_entity_poly.pdbx_seq_one_letter_code
_entity_poly.pdbx_strand_id
1 'polypeptide(L)'
;FIYCGNVDLTGLQKLELLQLFMALDEINIQPLMTHVQKYLTEHIAMFTKFDSIEMLKIIHQHEFFTELWDEHLEIICEEPRVLLSSKDFTSLSEMFLMDILKCNTLKVDEITIWESVLKWGLDKHPSFVKDAKKWDKAQFKILRTTLNKIIPLVNFRDFDSTTFFYQVLPYQKLLPKDELYDILEKHLVRINNRPTLTRYRQASNSNILNLHHLAIFSTWMDKKNSYYKIHKNPHKFKSLYHQLLCEDFYFKSNIMDLGMLHSSYAIHYNDRCEIGFGSGHDLNCKSDGNWTSVPTYYPSIGIPAVFKISQYEIFEVVRFFNGK
;
A
#
# COMPACT_ATOMS: atom_id res chain seq x y z
N PHE A 1 -7.35 27.41 -32.47
CA PHE A 1 -5.95 27.79 -32.21
C PHE A 1 -5.12 27.99 -33.46
N ILE A 2 -4.84 26.95 -34.28
CA ILE A 2 -3.89 27.04 -35.43
C ILE A 2 -4.15 28.23 -36.37
N TYR A 3 -5.41 28.51 -36.70
CA TYR A 3 -5.77 29.61 -37.61
C TYR A 3 -5.96 30.97 -36.93
N CYS A 4 -6.28 31.01 -35.63
CA CYS A 4 -6.80 32.22 -34.96
C CYS A 4 -6.14 32.55 -33.63
N GLY A 5 -5.14 31.79 -33.17
CA GLY A 5 -4.48 31.96 -31.88
C GLY A 5 -5.31 31.68 -30.62
N ASN A 6 -6.63 31.50 -30.76
CA ASN A 6 -7.54 31.35 -29.61
C ASN A 6 -7.97 29.89 -29.38
N VAL A 7 -8.16 29.54 -28.11
CA VAL A 7 -8.74 28.29 -27.61
C VAL A 7 -9.59 28.59 -26.38
N ASP A 8 -10.70 27.89 -26.21
CA ASP A 8 -11.49 27.90 -24.98
C ASP A 8 -11.45 26.48 -24.38
N LEU A 9 -11.01 26.38 -23.13
CA LEU A 9 -10.85 25.12 -22.40
C LEU A 9 -12.01 24.85 -21.44
N THR A 10 -12.86 25.85 -21.17
CA THR A 10 -13.85 25.80 -20.09
C THR A 10 -15.04 24.86 -20.37
N GLY A 11 -15.34 24.64 -21.65
CA GLY A 11 -16.42 23.74 -22.09
C GLY A 11 -16.00 22.29 -22.31
N LEU A 12 -14.72 21.96 -22.19
CA LEU A 12 -14.20 20.63 -22.49
C LEU A 12 -14.40 19.66 -21.33
N GLN A 13 -14.80 18.44 -21.64
CA GLN A 13 -14.84 17.34 -20.68
C GLN A 13 -13.42 16.91 -20.27
N LYS A 14 -13.29 16.25 -19.12
CA LYS A 14 -11.99 15.79 -18.59
C LYS A 14 -11.21 14.95 -19.60
N LEU A 15 -11.87 13.98 -20.25
CA LEU A 15 -11.25 13.13 -21.26
C LEU A 15 -10.82 13.93 -22.50
N GLU A 16 -11.65 14.86 -22.96
CA GLU A 16 -11.33 15.74 -24.09
C GLU A 16 -10.12 16.63 -23.80
N LEU A 17 -9.99 17.13 -22.57
CA LEU A 17 -8.81 17.89 -22.13
C LEU A 17 -7.53 17.05 -22.15
N LEU A 18 -7.59 15.81 -21.69
CA LEU A 18 -6.45 14.89 -21.72
C LEU A 18 -6.08 14.53 -23.17
N GLN A 19 -7.06 14.21 -24.00
CA GLN A 19 -6.85 13.93 -25.43
C GLN A 19 -6.31 15.14 -26.19
N LEU A 20 -6.80 16.35 -25.88
CA LEU A 20 -6.25 17.60 -26.42
C LEU A 20 -4.78 17.72 -26.04
N PHE A 21 -4.42 17.51 -24.78
CA PHE A 21 -3.02 17.58 -24.36
C PHE A 21 -2.14 16.57 -25.12
N MET A 22 -2.60 15.32 -25.27
CA MET A 22 -1.88 14.30 -26.06
C MET A 22 -1.65 14.73 -27.52
N ALA A 23 -2.69 15.25 -28.18
CA ALA A 23 -2.57 15.71 -29.55
C ALA A 23 -1.59 16.90 -29.68
N LEU A 24 -1.54 17.76 -28.68
CA LEU A 24 -0.62 18.91 -28.66
C LEU A 24 0.83 18.48 -28.44
N ASP A 25 1.06 17.45 -27.61
CA ASP A 25 2.37 16.82 -27.41
C ASP A 25 2.87 16.18 -28.71
N GLU A 26 2.01 15.44 -29.41
CA GLU A 26 2.33 14.80 -30.69
C GLU A 26 2.64 15.82 -31.80
N ILE A 27 1.87 16.91 -31.89
CA ILE A 27 2.05 17.96 -32.92
C ILE A 27 3.11 18.99 -32.48
N ASN A 28 3.58 18.93 -31.24
CA ASN A 28 4.60 19.80 -30.66
C ASN A 28 4.23 21.31 -30.68
N ILE A 29 2.99 21.66 -30.31
CA ILE A 29 2.53 23.06 -30.24
C ILE A 29 2.77 23.64 -28.85
N GLN A 30 4.04 23.97 -28.57
CA GLN A 30 4.52 24.37 -27.23
C GLN A 30 3.73 25.49 -26.53
N PRO A 31 3.31 26.59 -27.20
CA PRO A 31 2.57 27.66 -26.52
C PRO A 31 1.21 27.18 -25.99
N LEU A 32 0.52 26.33 -26.76
CA LEU A 32 -0.79 25.80 -26.38
C LEU A 32 -0.64 24.68 -25.35
N MET A 33 0.38 23.82 -25.48
CA MET A 33 0.72 22.82 -24.46
C MET A 33 0.92 23.49 -23.09
N THR A 34 1.71 24.56 -23.03
CA THR A 34 1.97 25.31 -21.79
C THR A 34 0.67 25.86 -21.19
N HIS A 35 -0.23 26.35 -22.04
CA HIS A 35 -1.52 26.88 -21.60
C HIS A 35 -2.45 25.79 -21.04
N VAL A 36 -2.60 24.66 -21.75
CA VAL A 36 -3.39 23.51 -21.31
C VAL A 36 -2.79 22.89 -20.05
N GLN A 37 -1.47 22.79 -19.96
CA GLN A 37 -0.75 22.36 -18.76
C GLN A 37 -1.16 23.18 -17.55
N LYS A 38 -1.03 24.52 -17.65
CA LYS A 38 -1.37 25.42 -16.55
C LYS A 38 -2.82 25.24 -16.11
N TYR A 39 -3.74 25.11 -17.08
CA TYR A 39 -5.14 24.88 -16.80
C TYR A 39 -5.38 23.55 -16.06
N LEU A 40 -4.75 22.46 -16.49
CA LEU A 40 -4.87 21.14 -15.84
C LEU A 40 -4.30 21.16 -14.42
N THR A 41 -3.18 21.84 -14.17
CA THR A 41 -2.60 21.99 -12.84
C THR A 41 -3.48 22.81 -11.91
N GLU A 42 -4.04 23.93 -12.38
CA GLU A 42 -4.96 24.77 -11.59
C GLU A 42 -6.26 24.04 -11.24
N HIS A 43 -6.67 23.09 -12.09
CA HIS A 43 -7.91 22.33 -11.93
C HIS A 43 -7.66 20.85 -11.61
N ILE A 44 -6.49 20.51 -11.04
CA ILE A 44 -6.12 19.13 -10.71
C ILE A 44 -7.15 18.45 -9.81
N ALA A 45 -7.80 19.22 -8.94
CA ALA A 45 -8.89 18.79 -8.07
C ALA A 45 -10.07 18.18 -8.86
N MET A 46 -10.35 18.66 -10.08
CA MET A 46 -11.40 18.10 -10.94
C MET A 46 -11.10 16.66 -11.37
N PHE A 47 -9.82 16.28 -11.41
CA PHE A 47 -9.35 14.95 -11.79
C PHE A 47 -9.15 14.03 -10.58
N THR A 48 -9.48 14.45 -9.36
CA THR A 48 -9.31 13.61 -8.14
C THR A 48 -10.23 12.40 -8.09
N LYS A 49 -11.09 12.19 -9.09
CA LYS A 49 -11.78 10.91 -9.31
C LYS A 49 -11.70 10.59 -10.79
N PHE A 50 -11.26 9.39 -11.11
CA PHE A 50 -11.32 8.90 -12.49
C PHE A 50 -12.76 8.52 -12.81
N ASP A 51 -13.31 9.11 -13.86
CA ASP A 51 -14.63 8.73 -14.37
C ASP A 51 -14.54 7.51 -15.33
N SER A 52 -13.34 7.14 -15.81
CA SER A 52 -13.14 6.00 -16.69
C SER A 52 -11.70 5.43 -16.64
N ILE A 53 -11.54 4.16 -17.04
CA ILE A 53 -10.23 3.52 -17.22
C ILE A 53 -9.43 4.15 -18.36
N GLU A 54 -10.11 4.70 -19.37
CA GLU A 54 -9.45 5.38 -20.48
C GLU A 54 -8.64 6.58 -20.00
N MET A 55 -9.23 7.41 -19.13
CA MET A 55 -8.50 8.54 -18.54
C MET A 55 -7.29 8.08 -17.72
N LEU A 56 -7.47 7.02 -16.91
CA LEU A 56 -6.36 6.46 -16.15
C LEU A 56 -5.20 6.01 -17.05
N LYS A 57 -5.50 5.38 -18.19
CA LYS A 57 -4.46 4.96 -19.15
C LYS A 57 -3.70 6.15 -19.72
N ILE A 58 -4.40 7.22 -20.10
CA ILE A 58 -3.77 8.45 -20.60
C ILE A 58 -2.86 9.04 -19.51
N ILE A 59 -3.37 9.15 -18.28
CA ILE A 59 -2.62 9.67 -17.14
C ILE A 59 -1.37 8.81 -16.85
N HIS A 60 -1.50 7.48 -16.90
CA HIS A 60 -0.38 6.55 -16.65
C HIS A 60 0.70 6.60 -17.73
N GLN A 61 0.32 6.82 -18.99
CA GLN A 61 1.24 6.74 -20.14
C GLN A 61 2.11 7.98 -20.33
N HIS A 62 1.69 9.14 -19.82
CA HIS A 62 2.41 10.40 -20.04
C HIS A 62 3.10 10.89 -18.78
N GLU A 63 4.43 11.06 -18.86
CA GLU A 63 5.28 11.53 -17.75
C GLU A 63 4.83 12.86 -17.15
N PHE A 64 4.19 13.68 -17.98
CA PHE A 64 3.59 14.93 -17.59
C PHE A 64 2.55 14.79 -16.48
N PHE A 65 1.77 13.71 -16.49
CA PHE A 65 0.71 13.47 -15.52
C PHE A 65 1.18 12.68 -14.29
N THR A 66 2.48 12.64 -14.00
CA THR A 66 3.04 11.89 -12.86
C THR A 66 2.43 12.28 -11.50
N GLU A 67 2.24 13.57 -11.23
CA GLU A 67 1.58 14.01 -9.98
C GLU A 67 0.12 13.57 -9.92
N LEU A 68 -0.60 13.66 -11.05
CA LEU A 68 -1.97 13.19 -11.19
C LEU A 68 -2.07 11.67 -11.03
N TRP A 69 -1.13 10.93 -11.63
CA TRP A 69 -1.03 9.48 -11.49
C TRP A 69 -0.83 9.10 -10.03
N ASP A 70 0.03 9.81 -9.30
CA ASP A 70 0.23 9.57 -7.88
C ASP A 70 -1.05 9.82 -7.05
N GLU A 71 -1.87 10.83 -7.37
CA GLU A 71 -3.17 11.04 -6.72
C GLU A 71 -4.14 9.88 -7.03
N HIS A 72 -4.20 9.45 -8.28
CA HIS A 72 -5.06 8.34 -8.69
C HIS A 72 -4.63 7.00 -8.08
N LEU A 73 -3.32 6.77 -7.95
CA LEU A 73 -2.79 5.55 -7.35
C LEU A 73 -3.20 5.43 -5.89
N GLU A 74 -3.25 6.54 -5.13
CA GLU A 74 -3.75 6.56 -3.75
C GLU A 74 -5.21 6.06 -3.69
N ILE A 75 -6.07 6.54 -4.60
CA ILE A 75 -7.47 6.14 -4.70
C ILE A 75 -7.60 4.68 -5.10
N ILE A 76 -6.82 4.24 -6.09
CA ILE A 76 -6.79 2.83 -6.53
C ILE A 76 -6.34 1.92 -5.39
N CYS A 77 -5.39 2.35 -4.55
CA CYS A 77 -4.94 1.54 -3.42
C CYS A 77 -6.01 1.44 -2.31
N GLU A 78 -6.81 2.50 -2.07
CA GLU A 78 -7.94 2.45 -1.13
C GLU A 78 -9.17 1.70 -1.66
N GLU A 79 -9.48 1.81 -2.97
CA GLU A 79 -10.64 1.19 -3.60
C GLU A 79 -10.28 0.31 -4.83
N PRO A 80 -9.37 -0.67 -4.70
CA PRO A 80 -8.85 -1.42 -5.85
C PRO A 80 -9.91 -2.24 -6.57
N ARG A 81 -10.95 -2.68 -5.84
CA ARG A 81 -12.05 -3.49 -6.40
C ARG A 81 -12.77 -2.78 -7.55
N VAL A 82 -12.85 -1.45 -7.54
CA VAL A 82 -13.48 -0.66 -8.63
C VAL A 82 -12.75 -0.90 -9.95
N LEU A 83 -11.41 -0.88 -9.91
CA LEU A 83 -10.57 -1.10 -11.08
C LEU A 83 -10.51 -2.58 -11.46
N LEU A 84 -10.23 -3.46 -10.50
CA LEU A 84 -10.07 -4.91 -10.73
C LEU A 84 -11.35 -5.58 -11.28
N SER A 85 -12.52 -5.11 -10.85
CA SER A 85 -13.82 -5.66 -11.29
C SER A 85 -14.29 -5.10 -12.63
N SER A 86 -13.60 -4.10 -13.18
CA SER A 86 -14.01 -3.47 -14.43
C SER A 86 -13.91 -4.45 -15.61
N LYS A 87 -14.77 -4.22 -16.61
CA LYS A 87 -14.75 -4.95 -17.88
C LYS A 87 -13.47 -4.64 -18.67
N ASP A 88 -13.00 -3.39 -18.58
CA ASP A 88 -11.82 -2.94 -19.33
C ASP A 88 -10.52 -3.22 -18.57
N PHE A 89 -10.55 -3.88 -17.41
CA PHE A 89 -9.34 -4.20 -16.64
C PHE A 89 -8.30 -4.98 -17.45
N THR A 90 -8.73 -5.93 -18.29
CA THR A 90 -7.78 -6.74 -19.08
C THR A 90 -7.12 -5.95 -20.21
N SER A 91 -7.64 -4.76 -20.52
CA SER A 91 -7.07 -3.83 -21.50
C SER A 91 -5.95 -2.96 -20.93
N LEU A 92 -5.63 -3.07 -19.64
CA LEU A 92 -4.48 -2.38 -19.04
C LEU A 92 -3.16 -2.89 -19.64
N SER A 93 -2.15 -2.01 -19.68
CA SER A 93 -0.79 -2.36 -20.07
C SER A 93 -0.09 -3.16 -18.97
N GLU A 94 0.96 -3.91 -19.32
CA GLU A 94 1.78 -4.64 -18.33
C GLU A 94 2.33 -3.67 -17.26
N MET A 95 2.85 -2.52 -17.70
CA MET A 95 3.44 -1.50 -16.83
C MET A 95 2.41 -0.92 -15.86
N PHE A 96 1.21 -0.58 -16.34
CA PHE A 96 0.12 -0.10 -15.49
C PHE A 96 -0.20 -1.13 -14.41
N LEU A 97 -0.42 -2.39 -14.81
CA LEU A 97 -0.74 -3.46 -13.87
C LEU A 97 0.37 -3.64 -12.83
N MET A 98 1.64 -3.60 -13.26
CA MET A 98 2.78 -3.67 -12.35
C MET A 98 2.77 -2.53 -11.32
N ASP A 99 2.46 -1.29 -11.72
CA ASP A 99 2.47 -0.15 -10.81
C ASP A 99 1.36 -0.22 -9.75
N ILE A 100 0.18 -0.72 -10.13
CA ILE A 100 -0.86 -1.07 -9.15
C ILE A 100 -0.31 -2.12 -8.18
N LEU A 101 0.21 -3.25 -8.70
CA LEU A 101 0.59 -4.41 -7.88
C LEU A 101 1.83 -4.17 -7.01
N LYS A 102 2.66 -3.17 -7.31
CA LYS A 102 3.75 -2.73 -6.43
C LYS A 102 3.23 -1.97 -5.20
N CYS A 103 2.00 -1.44 -5.23
CA CYS A 103 1.41 -0.76 -4.08
C CYS A 103 1.17 -1.75 -2.94
N ASN A 104 1.97 -1.65 -1.89
CA ASN A 104 1.89 -2.50 -0.70
C ASN A 104 0.68 -2.17 0.19
N THR A 105 -0.03 -1.08 -0.09
CA THR A 105 -1.22 -0.62 0.63
C THR A 105 -2.51 -0.85 -0.14
N LEU A 106 -2.50 -1.73 -1.16
CA LEU A 106 -3.70 -2.21 -1.83
C LEU A 106 -4.66 -2.87 -0.83
N LYS A 107 -5.85 -2.28 -0.66
CA LYS A 107 -6.89 -2.72 0.28
C LYS A 107 -7.74 -3.87 -0.28
N VAL A 108 -7.08 -4.94 -0.70
CA VAL A 108 -7.72 -6.15 -1.22
C VAL A 108 -6.94 -7.38 -0.79
N ASP A 109 -7.65 -8.50 -0.71
CA ASP A 109 -7.06 -9.81 -0.47
C ASP A 109 -6.22 -10.30 -1.66
N GLU A 110 -5.21 -11.09 -1.34
CA GLU A 110 -4.24 -11.56 -2.34
C GLU A 110 -4.86 -12.52 -3.36
N ILE A 111 -5.93 -13.23 -2.99
CA ILE A 111 -6.67 -14.09 -3.91
C ILE A 111 -7.35 -13.29 -5.02
N THR A 112 -8.03 -12.18 -4.68
CA THR A 112 -8.61 -11.29 -5.71
C THR A 112 -7.54 -10.74 -6.65
N ILE A 113 -6.34 -10.43 -6.12
CA ILE A 113 -5.20 -10.00 -6.94
C ILE A 113 -4.80 -11.11 -7.91
N TRP A 114 -4.61 -12.33 -7.41
CA TRP A 114 -4.24 -13.48 -8.22
C TRP A 114 -5.25 -13.80 -9.31
N GLU A 115 -6.55 -13.79 -8.97
CA GLU A 115 -7.64 -13.97 -9.94
C GLU A 115 -7.62 -12.90 -11.02
N SER A 116 -7.35 -11.65 -10.65
CA SER A 116 -7.24 -10.53 -11.58
C SER A 116 -6.01 -10.69 -12.49
N VAL A 117 -4.86 -11.06 -11.95
CA VAL A 117 -3.63 -11.34 -12.72
C VAL A 117 -3.85 -12.47 -13.72
N LEU A 118 -4.48 -13.57 -13.30
CA LEU A 118 -4.84 -14.67 -14.20
C LEU A 118 -5.81 -14.22 -15.28
N LYS A 119 -6.87 -13.48 -14.92
CA LYS A 119 -7.84 -12.93 -15.88
C LYS A 119 -7.14 -12.05 -16.93
N TRP A 120 -6.26 -11.15 -16.50
CA TRP A 120 -5.49 -10.27 -17.39
C TRP A 120 -4.56 -11.07 -18.30
N GLY A 121 -3.83 -12.05 -17.75
CA GLY A 121 -2.90 -12.88 -18.53
C GLY A 121 -3.61 -13.77 -19.56
N LEU A 122 -4.74 -14.36 -19.17
CA LEU A 122 -5.56 -15.20 -20.05
C LEU A 122 -6.21 -14.42 -21.19
N ASP A 123 -6.61 -13.17 -20.94
CA ASP A 123 -7.18 -12.30 -21.98
C ASP A 123 -6.16 -12.00 -23.10
N LYS A 124 -4.85 -12.02 -22.79
CA LYS A 124 -3.79 -11.92 -23.81
C LYS A 124 -3.67 -13.17 -24.68
N HIS A 125 -4.28 -14.29 -24.29
CA HIS A 125 -4.23 -15.57 -24.99
C HIS A 125 -5.63 -16.20 -25.14
N PRO A 126 -6.53 -15.63 -25.98
CA PRO A 126 -7.94 -16.05 -26.06
C PRO A 126 -8.17 -17.52 -26.46
N SER A 127 -7.17 -18.18 -27.05
CA SER A 127 -7.24 -19.60 -27.42
C SER A 127 -7.14 -20.57 -26.23
N PHE A 128 -6.80 -20.07 -25.04
CA PHE A 128 -6.60 -20.91 -23.87
C PHE A 128 -7.93 -21.26 -23.21
N VAL A 129 -8.14 -22.55 -22.91
CA VAL A 129 -9.28 -22.97 -22.08
C VAL A 129 -9.06 -22.51 -20.64
N LYS A 130 -10.12 -22.17 -19.91
CA LYS A 130 -9.99 -21.67 -18.52
C LYS A 130 -9.38 -22.70 -17.54
N ASP A 131 -9.60 -23.99 -17.78
CA ASP A 131 -9.14 -25.06 -16.90
C ASP A 131 -7.66 -25.39 -17.12
N ALA A 132 -6.81 -24.96 -16.19
CA ALA A 132 -5.36 -25.18 -16.21
C ALA A 132 -4.96 -26.66 -16.24
N LYS A 133 -5.81 -27.59 -15.77
CA LYS A 133 -5.53 -29.03 -15.80
C LYS A 133 -5.47 -29.58 -17.23
N LYS A 134 -6.10 -28.89 -18.18
CA LYS A 134 -6.15 -29.27 -19.61
C LYS A 134 -4.98 -28.70 -20.41
N TRP A 135 -4.10 -27.93 -19.78
CA TRP A 135 -3.05 -27.22 -20.50
C TRP A 135 -1.82 -28.08 -20.76
N ASP A 136 -1.28 -27.94 -21.96
CA ASP A 136 0.01 -28.52 -22.31
C ASP A 136 1.19 -27.67 -21.80
N LYS A 137 2.40 -28.20 -21.97
CA LYS A 137 3.64 -27.52 -21.53
C LYS A 137 3.88 -26.20 -22.28
N ALA A 138 3.44 -26.09 -23.54
CA ALA A 138 3.65 -24.90 -24.36
C ALA A 138 2.74 -23.75 -23.89
N GLN A 139 1.48 -24.03 -23.58
CA GLN A 139 0.53 -23.07 -23.03
C GLN A 139 1.03 -22.49 -21.70
N PHE A 140 1.51 -23.33 -20.79
CA PHE A 140 2.15 -22.86 -19.55
C PHE A 140 3.37 -21.98 -19.82
N LYS A 141 4.21 -22.33 -20.80
CA LYS A 141 5.40 -21.54 -21.15
C LYS A 141 5.02 -20.15 -21.71
N ILE A 142 3.99 -20.08 -22.53
CA ILE A 142 3.49 -18.83 -23.11
C ILE A 142 2.97 -17.92 -22.00
N LEU A 143 2.06 -18.41 -21.15
CA LEU A 143 1.49 -17.57 -20.08
C LEU A 143 2.56 -17.17 -19.06
N ARG A 144 3.50 -18.07 -18.75
CA ARG A 144 4.63 -17.76 -17.86
C ARG A 144 5.49 -16.63 -18.42
N THR A 145 5.70 -16.59 -19.74
CA THR A 145 6.41 -15.48 -20.39
C THR A 145 5.64 -14.17 -20.24
N THR A 146 4.31 -14.20 -20.43
CA THR A 146 3.44 -13.02 -20.29
C THR A 146 3.37 -12.48 -18.87
N LEU A 147 3.44 -13.35 -17.86
CA LEU A 147 3.29 -12.97 -16.45
C LEU A 147 4.61 -12.91 -15.69
N ASN A 148 5.75 -13.02 -16.37
CA ASN A 148 7.06 -13.18 -15.71
C ASN A 148 7.42 -12.04 -14.74
N LYS A 149 7.09 -10.79 -15.08
CA LYS A 149 7.31 -9.62 -14.23
C LYS A 149 6.19 -9.37 -13.22
N ILE A 150 5.01 -9.93 -13.46
CA ILE A 150 3.81 -9.73 -12.63
C ILE A 150 3.74 -10.77 -11.50
N ILE A 151 4.09 -12.03 -11.77
CA ILE A 151 4.05 -13.13 -10.77
C ILE A 151 4.81 -12.78 -9.49
N PRO A 152 6.04 -12.22 -9.54
CA PRO A 152 6.78 -11.85 -8.33
C PRO A 152 6.10 -10.75 -7.49
N LEU A 153 5.12 -10.03 -8.04
CA LEU A 153 4.35 -8.99 -7.35
C LEU A 153 3.12 -9.56 -6.62
N VAL A 154 2.85 -10.87 -6.74
CA VAL A 154 1.80 -11.57 -6.00
C VAL A 154 2.43 -12.26 -4.79
N ASN A 155 1.94 -11.96 -3.59
CA ASN A 155 2.45 -12.54 -2.37
C ASN A 155 1.79 -13.89 -2.07
N PHE A 156 2.25 -14.96 -2.74
CA PHE A 156 1.68 -16.30 -2.55
C PHE A 156 1.77 -16.84 -1.10
N ARG A 157 2.62 -16.25 -0.26
CA ARG A 157 2.66 -16.58 1.17
C ARG A 157 1.41 -16.07 1.90
N ASP A 158 0.64 -15.15 1.36
CA ASP A 158 -0.56 -14.58 1.98
C ASP A 158 -1.83 -15.39 1.71
N PHE A 159 -1.72 -16.55 1.06
CA PHE A 159 -2.84 -17.46 0.88
C PHE A 159 -3.02 -18.35 2.12
N ASP A 160 -4.24 -18.75 2.43
CA ASP A 160 -4.46 -19.90 3.31
C ASP A 160 -4.24 -21.22 2.53
N SER A 161 -4.03 -22.33 3.23
CA SER A 161 -3.70 -23.61 2.60
C SER A 161 -4.79 -24.14 1.67
N THR A 162 -6.07 -23.89 1.99
CA THR A 162 -7.19 -24.33 1.16
C THR A 162 -7.25 -23.54 -0.14
N THR A 163 -7.19 -22.21 -0.06
CA THR A 163 -7.18 -21.34 -1.23
C THR A 163 -5.94 -21.58 -2.09
N PHE A 164 -4.76 -21.74 -1.48
CA PHE A 164 -3.54 -22.08 -2.20
C PHE A 164 -3.70 -23.40 -2.99
N PHE A 165 -4.22 -24.45 -2.35
CA PHE A 165 -4.38 -25.76 -2.98
C PHE A 165 -5.34 -25.72 -4.18
N TYR A 166 -6.49 -25.05 -4.05
CA TYR A 166 -7.50 -25.06 -5.11
C TYR A 166 -7.28 -23.99 -6.19
N GLN A 167 -6.71 -22.83 -5.85
CA GLN A 167 -6.63 -21.67 -6.76
C GLN A 167 -5.23 -21.39 -7.31
N VAL A 168 -4.17 -21.75 -6.57
CA VAL A 168 -2.78 -21.48 -6.99
C VAL A 168 -2.11 -22.73 -7.55
N LEU A 169 -2.23 -23.88 -6.86
CA LEU A 169 -1.56 -25.13 -7.24
C LEU A 169 -1.87 -25.61 -8.68
N PRO A 170 -3.09 -25.44 -9.25
CA PRO A 170 -3.34 -25.77 -10.66
C PRO A 170 -2.42 -25.04 -11.64
N TYR A 171 -1.91 -23.87 -11.24
CA TYR A 171 -1.03 -23.00 -12.00
C TYR A 171 0.43 -23.06 -11.55
N GLN A 172 0.82 -24.02 -10.70
CA GLN A 172 2.17 -24.11 -10.11
C GLN A 172 3.34 -24.03 -11.10
N LYS A 173 3.14 -24.43 -12.37
CA LYS A 173 4.16 -24.37 -13.43
C LYS A 173 4.50 -22.93 -13.85
N LEU A 174 3.67 -21.94 -13.49
CA LEU A 174 3.94 -20.52 -13.71
C LEU A 174 4.95 -19.99 -12.70
N LEU A 175 4.98 -20.55 -11.49
CA LEU A 175 5.83 -20.10 -10.40
C LEU A 175 7.29 -20.55 -10.58
N PRO A 176 8.28 -19.76 -10.14
CA PRO A 176 9.63 -20.24 -9.96
C PRO A 176 9.65 -21.47 -9.03
N LYS A 177 10.49 -22.47 -9.34
CA LYS A 177 10.52 -23.73 -8.58
C LYS A 177 10.89 -23.51 -7.12
N ASP A 178 11.89 -22.66 -6.86
CA ASP A 178 12.40 -22.42 -5.51
C ASP A 178 11.33 -21.73 -4.65
N GLU A 179 10.65 -20.71 -5.19
CA GLU A 179 9.51 -20.06 -4.51
C GLU A 179 8.37 -21.05 -4.21
N LEU A 180 8.04 -21.93 -5.17
CA LEU A 180 7.00 -22.93 -4.97
C LEU A 180 7.33 -23.88 -3.80
N TYR A 181 8.58 -24.33 -3.67
CA TYR A 181 8.98 -25.19 -2.56
C TYR A 181 8.89 -24.48 -1.21
N ASP A 182 9.35 -23.23 -1.12
CA ASP A 182 9.23 -22.43 0.11
C ASP A 182 7.76 -22.24 0.53
N ILE A 183 6.88 -21.98 -0.45
CA ILE A 183 5.44 -21.82 -0.20
C ILE A 183 4.83 -23.16 0.23
N LEU A 184 5.17 -24.26 -0.45
CA LEU A 184 4.68 -25.60 -0.11
C LEU A 184 5.16 -26.03 1.28
N GLU A 185 6.41 -25.79 1.65
CA GLU A 185 6.91 -26.10 3.00
C GLU A 185 6.10 -25.36 4.07
N LYS A 186 5.82 -24.07 3.83
CA LYS A 186 4.95 -23.28 4.71
C LYS A 186 3.57 -23.93 4.85
N HIS A 187 2.95 -24.36 3.76
CA HIS A 187 1.57 -24.88 3.78
C HIS A 187 1.43 -26.33 4.24
N LEU A 188 2.47 -27.16 4.05
CA LEU A 188 2.43 -28.60 4.30
C LEU A 188 3.13 -29.01 5.59
N VAL A 189 4.19 -28.32 5.98
CA VAL A 189 5.04 -28.70 7.13
C VAL A 189 4.77 -27.80 8.33
N ARG A 190 4.69 -26.48 8.11
CA ARG A 190 4.38 -25.53 9.16
C ARG A 190 2.87 -25.34 9.27
N ILE A 191 2.21 -26.15 10.09
CA ILE A 191 0.81 -25.92 10.48
C ILE A 191 0.74 -24.67 11.38
N ASN A 192 0.95 -23.50 10.79
CA ASN A 192 0.71 -22.23 11.44
C ASN A 192 -0.71 -21.82 11.06
N ASN A 193 -1.66 -22.10 11.95
CA ASN A 193 -3.03 -21.55 11.92
C ASN A 193 -3.07 -20.02 12.12
N ARG A 194 -1.98 -19.30 11.81
CA ARG A 194 -1.97 -17.85 11.86
C ARG A 194 -2.75 -17.34 10.65
N PRO A 195 -3.76 -16.48 10.85
CA PRO A 195 -4.51 -15.92 9.74
C PRO A 195 -3.53 -15.20 8.81
N THR A 196 -3.59 -15.52 7.53
CA THR A 196 -2.79 -14.85 6.53
C THR A 196 -3.25 -13.41 6.41
N LEU A 197 -2.33 -12.48 6.66
CA LEU A 197 -2.61 -11.05 6.65
C LEU A 197 -2.42 -10.55 5.22
N THR A 198 -3.44 -9.91 4.66
CA THR A 198 -3.36 -9.16 3.39
C THR A 198 -2.22 -8.14 3.43
N ARG A 199 -1.64 -7.77 2.29
CA ARG A 199 -0.61 -6.71 2.20
C ARG A 199 -1.00 -5.41 2.92
N TYR A 200 -2.27 -5.00 2.83
CA TYR A 200 -2.83 -3.89 3.60
C TYR A 200 -2.69 -4.06 5.13
N ARG A 201 -3.10 -5.21 5.66
CA ARG A 201 -2.91 -5.55 7.08
C ARG A 201 -1.43 -5.67 7.46
N GLN A 202 -0.58 -6.12 6.55
CA GLN A 202 0.87 -6.11 6.80
C GLN A 202 1.46 -4.69 6.84
N ALA A 203 0.82 -3.73 6.17
CA ALA A 203 1.17 -2.31 6.26
C ALA A 203 0.67 -1.67 7.57
N SER A 204 -0.46 -2.15 8.13
CA SER A 204 -0.94 -1.82 9.47
C SER A 204 -1.72 -2.98 10.10
N ASN A 205 -1.16 -3.59 11.13
CA ASN A 205 -1.85 -4.55 12.01
C ASN A 205 -2.51 -3.86 13.21
N SER A 206 -2.75 -2.56 13.11
CA SER A 206 -3.33 -1.75 14.18
C SER A 206 -4.85 -1.87 14.20
N ASN A 207 -5.42 -1.97 15.39
CA ASN A 207 -6.86 -1.89 15.62
C ASN A 207 -7.33 -0.45 15.88
N ILE A 208 -6.40 0.46 16.21
CA ILE A 208 -6.69 1.86 16.58
C ILE A 208 -6.39 2.82 15.41
N LEU A 209 -5.31 2.56 14.68
CA LEU A 209 -4.73 3.42 13.65
C LEU A 209 -4.93 2.83 12.25
N ASN A 210 -5.42 3.66 11.33
CA ASN A 210 -5.42 3.33 9.91
C ASN A 210 -4.12 3.84 9.24
N LEU A 211 -3.92 3.49 7.97
CA LEU A 211 -2.73 3.90 7.21
C LEU A 211 -2.61 5.43 7.05
N HIS A 212 -3.72 6.18 7.07
CA HIS A 212 -3.68 7.64 7.00
C HIS A 212 -3.05 8.23 8.27
N HIS A 213 -3.42 7.72 9.45
CA HIS A 213 -2.79 8.13 10.71
C HIS A 213 -1.28 7.83 10.69
N LEU A 214 -0.90 6.65 10.20
CA LEU A 214 0.51 6.27 10.07
C LEU A 214 1.28 7.17 9.09
N ALA A 215 0.65 7.60 8.00
CA ALA A 215 1.25 8.55 7.06
C ALA A 215 1.46 9.93 7.69
N ILE A 216 0.51 10.41 8.49
CA ILE A 216 0.64 11.65 9.27
C ILE A 216 1.81 11.54 10.27
N PHE A 217 1.90 10.44 11.01
CA PHE A 217 2.99 10.21 11.95
C PHE A 217 4.35 10.17 11.26
N SER A 218 4.44 9.52 10.09
CA SER A 218 5.64 9.57 9.25
C SER A 218 6.05 10.98 8.86
N THR A 219 5.09 11.83 8.50
CA THR A 219 5.33 13.23 8.16
C THR A 219 5.89 14.01 9.35
N TRP A 220 5.34 13.78 10.55
CA TRP A 220 5.84 14.42 11.77
C TRP A 220 7.24 13.96 12.16
N MET A 221 7.52 12.65 12.07
CA MET A 221 8.87 12.10 12.32
C MET A 221 9.92 12.71 11.39
N ASP A 222 9.57 12.95 10.13
CA ASP A 222 10.45 13.58 9.14
C ASP A 222 10.40 15.13 9.13
N LYS A 223 9.58 15.75 9.99
CA LYS A 223 9.39 17.21 10.06
C LYS A 223 9.00 17.83 8.71
N LYS A 224 8.16 17.15 7.92
CA LYS A 224 7.69 17.64 6.61
C LYS A 224 6.44 18.50 6.76
N ASN A 225 6.29 19.47 5.86
CA ASN A 225 5.13 20.37 5.82
C ASN A 225 3.92 19.75 5.11
N SER A 226 4.14 18.75 4.25
CA SER A 226 3.09 18.04 3.53
C SER A 226 2.99 16.58 3.98
N TYR A 227 1.77 16.07 4.00
CA TYR A 227 1.49 14.68 4.37
C TYR A 227 2.07 13.70 3.33
N TYR A 228 2.59 12.58 3.80
CA TYR A 228 2.91 11.47 2.92
C TYR A 228 1.61 10.89 2.34
N LYS A 229 1.62 10.57 1.04
CA LYS A 229 0.66 9.62 0.47
C LYS A 229 0.92 8.25 1.07
N ILE A 230 -0.13 7.48 1.34
CA ILE A 230 -0.04 6.17 2.00
C ILE A 230 0.89 5.23 1.22
N HIS A 231 0.73 5.15 -0.10
CA HIS A 231 1.55 4.28 -0.95
C HIS A 231 3.01 4.73 -1.08
N LYS A 232 3.35 5.96 -0.66
CA LYS A 232 4.72 6.50 -0.62
C LYS A 232 5.26 6.69 0.79
N ASN A 233 4.59 6.12 1.80
CA ASN A 233 5.06 6.22 3.17
C ASN A 233 6.40 5.48 3.34
N PRO A 234 7.50 6.16 3.70
CA PRO A 234 8.81 5.50 3.84
C PRO A 234 8.95 4.71 5.15
N HIS A 235 7.98 4.80 6.06
CA HIS A 235 8.00 4.09 7.33
C HIS A 235 7.00 2.95 7.34
N LYS A 236 7.42 1.81 7.90
CA LYS A 236 6.54 0.70 8.24
C LYS A 236 6.41 0.59 9.74
N PHE A 237 5.16 0.54 10.18
CA PHE A 237 4.78 0.44 11.57
C PHE A 237 4.43 -1.01 11.86
N LYS A 238 5.33 -1.69 12.55
CA LYS A 238 5.12 -3.06 12.97
C LYS A 238 4.58 -3.02 14.40
N SER A 239 3.30 -3.35 14.57
CA SER A 239 2.72 -3.46 15.91
C SER A 239 3.47 -4.52 16.70
N LEU A 240 4.00 -4.11 17.85
CA LEU A 240 4.63 -4.99 18.83
C LEU A 240 3.60 -5.47 19.85
N TYR A 241 2.57 -4.67 20.11
CA TYR A 241 1.65 -4.90 21.22
C TYR A 241 0.29 -4.23 21.02
N HIS A 242 -0.78 -4.93 21.40
CA HIS A 242 -2.15 -4.43 21.48
C HIS A 242 -2.76 -4.97 22.79
N GLN A 243 -3.18 -4.09 23.70
CA GLN A 243 -3.85 -4.49 24.95
C GLN A 243 -5.20 -3.80 25.11
N LEU A 244 -6.20 -4.60 25.45
CA LEU A 244 -7.58 -4.19 25.63
C LEU A 244 -7.97 -3.92 27.09
N LEU A 245 -7.13 -4.24 28.10
CA LEU A 245 -7.20 -3.84 29.51
C LEU A 245 -6.03 -4.51 30.29
N CYS A 246 -5.56 -3.87 31.37
CA CYS A 246 -4.46 -4.30 32.25
C CYS A 246 -4.78 -5.53 33.12
N GLU A 247 -5.15 -6.67 32.53
CA GLU A 247 -5.15 -7.94 33.27
C GLU A 247 -4.34 -9.01 32.52
N ASP A 248 -3.38 -9.58 33.27
CA ASP A 248 -2.44 -10.67 32.99
C ASP A 248 -1.16 -10.40 32.18
N PHE A 249 -0.07 -10.19 32.93
CA PHE A 249 1.30 -9.91 32.49
C PHE A 249 2.14 -11.19 32.31
N TYR A 250 2.47 -11.53 31.07
CA TYR A 250 3.67 -12.33 30.73
C TYR A 250 4.51 -11.55 29.69
N PHE A 251 5.25 -10.54 30.14
CA PHE A 251 6.20 -9.82 29.28
C PHE A 251 7.47 -9.46 30.06
N LYS A 252 8.29 -10.48 30.37
CA LYS A 252 9.50 -10.30 31.19
C LYS A 252 10.83 -10.29 30.42
N SER A 253 10.86 -10.55 29.10
CA SER A 253 12.15 -10.80 28.41
C SER A 253 12.47 -9.95 27.18
N ASN A 254 11.52 -9.23 26.56
CA ASN A 254 11.77 -8.63 25.24
C ASN A 254 11.74 -7.09 25.18
N ILE A 255 11.42 -6.38 26.27
CA ILE A 255 11.32 -4.91 26.28
C ILE A 255 12.63 -4.22 26.68
N MET A 256 13.56 -4.93 27.34
CA MET A 256 14.70 -4.27 28.00
C MET A 256 15.57 -3.39 27.07
N ASP A 257 15.51 -3.56 25.74
CA ASP A 257 16.31 -2.75 24.80
C ASP A 257 15.57 -2.37 23.49
N LEU A 258 14.24 -2.19 23.52
CA LEU A 258 13.50 -1.70 22.33
C LEU A 258 13.53 -0.17 22.25
N GLY A 259 14.66 0.36 21.80
CA GLY A 259 14.91 1.79 21.55
C GLY A 259 16.41 2.11 21.63
N MET A 260 17.11 2.09 20.49
CA MET A 260 18.57 2.26 20.45
C MET A 260 19.08 3.68 20.82
N LEU A 261 20.38 3.72 21.15
CA LEU A 261 21.36 4.83 21.29
C LEU A 261 21.42 5.60 22.62
N HIS A 262 20.32 5.80 23.34
CA HIS A 262 20.36 6.45 24.66
C HIS A 262 19.27 5.87 25.57
N SER A 263 19.65 5.29 26.71
CA SER A 263 18.72 4.71 27.71
C SER A 263 17.66 5.70 28.20
N SER A 264 17.90 7.00 28.06
CA SER A 264 16.98 8.08 28.42
C SER A 264 15.73 8.20 27.55
N TYR A 265 15.68 7.53 26.39
CA TYR A 265 14.55 7.53 25.46
C TYR A 265 13.96 6.13 25.23
N ALA A 266 14.34 5.16 26.07
CA ALA A 266 13.90 3.78 25.94
C ALA A 266 12.50 3.58 26.55
N ILE A 267 11.81 2.55 26.05
CA ILE A 267 10.66 1.95 26.73
C ILE A 267 11.22 0.99 27.77
N HIS A 268 10.77 1.11 29.02
CA HIS A 268 11.25 0.24 30.09
C HIS A 268 10.09 -0.25 30.96
N TYR A 269 10.35 -1.36 31.66
CA TYR A 269 9.47 -1.95 32.66
C TYR A 269 10.06 -1.69 34.05
N ASN A 270 9.25 -1.29 35.03
CA ASN A 270 9.72 -1.20 36.42
C ASN A 270 8.67 -1.72 37.42
N ASP A 271 9.10 -2.17 38.59
CA ASP A 271 8.20 -2.83 39.56
C ASP A 271 7.11 -1.90 40.17
N ARG A 272 7.16 -0.59 39.89
CA ARG A 272 6.14 0.41 40.30
C ARG A 272 5.20 0.82 39.16
N CYS A 273 5.53 0.47 37.92
CA CYS A 273 4.94 0.99 36.68
C CYS A 273 4.91 -0.10 35.63
N GLU A 274 3.74 -0.43 35.11
CA GLU A 274 3.60 -1.51 34.13
C GLU A 274 4.36 -1.21 32.83
N ILE A 275 4.38 0.06 32.38
CA ILE A 275 5.18 0.53 31.24
C ILE A 275 5.60 1.99 31.47
N GLY A 276 6.87 2.31 31.22
CA GLY A 276 7.43 3.67 31.25
C GLY A 276 8.11 4.07 29.94
N PHE A 277 7.98 5.34 29.56
CA PHE A 277 8.65 5.93 28.41
C PHE A 277 9.64 7.02 28.84
N GLY A 278 10.86 6.96 28.34
CA GLY A 278 11.99 7.79 28.79
C GLY A 278 12.59 7.29 30.10
N SER A 279 13.67 7.90 30.61
CA SER A 279 14.34 7.44 31.85
C SER A 279 13.56 7.65 33.16
N GLY A 280 12.23 7.71 33.11
CA GLY A 280 11.42 7.43 34.29
C GLY A 280 10.01 8.02 34.34
N HIS A 281 9.70 9.14 33.66
CA HIS A 281 8.51 9.92 34.05
C HIS A 281 7.72 10.64 32.96
N ASP A 282 8.09 10.54 31.68
CA ASP A 282 7.37 11.28 30.63
C ASP A 282 5.97 10.75 30.37
N LEU A 283 5.86 9.42 30.37
CA LEU A 283 4.60 8.73 30.26
C LEU A 283 4.69 7.42 31.03
N ASN A 284 3.73 7.17 31.91
CA ASN A 284 3.76 6.05 32.83
C ASN A 284 2.36 5.50 33.06
N CYS A 285 2.19 4.18 32.90
CA CYS A 285 1.00 3.44 33.29
C CYS A 285 1.18 2.80 34.68
N LYS A 286 0.33 3.19 35.63
CA LYS A 286 0.27 2.58 36.97
C LYS A 286 -0.59 1.31 36.94
N SER A 287 -0.39 0.44 37.92
CA SER A 287 -1.13 -0.81 38.07
C SER A 287 -2.64 -0.64 38.34
N ASP A 288 -3.11 0.57 38.66
CA ASP A 288 -4.52 0.91 38.77
C ASP A 288 -5.14 1.37 37.44
N GLY A 289 -4.38 1.29 36.34
CA GLY A 289 -4.77 1.72 34.99
C GLY A 289 -4.70 3.24 34.77
N ASN A 290 -4.26 4.03 35.76
CA ASN A 290 -4.08 5.47 35.58
C ASN A 290 -2.75 5.78 34.88
N TRP A 291 -2.83 6.67 33.89
CA TRP A 291 -1.67 7.19 33.20
C TRP A 291 -1.25 8.54 33.78
N THR A 292 0.05 8.75 33.90
CA THR A 292 0.63 10.04 34.26
C THR A 292 1.60 10.50 33.21
N SER A 293 1.60 11.79 32.91
CA SER A 293 2.56 12.41 31.99
C SER A 293 3.28 13.58 32.64
N VAL A 294 4.61 13.56 32.57
CA VAL A 294 5.49 14.64 33.04
C VAL A 294 6.57 14.85 31.98
N PRO A 295 6.37 15.74 30.99
CA PRO A 295 7.24 15.84 29.81
C PRO A 295 8.62 16.41 30.18
N THR A 296 9.53 15.54 30.61
CA THR A 296 10.91 15.88 31.03
C THR A 296 11.94 15.56 29.95
N TYR A 297 11.72 14.51 29.16
CA TYR A 297 12.64 14.03 28.12
C TYR A 297 12.10 14.26 26.70
N TYR A 298 10.79 14.25 26.51
CA TYR A 298 10.09 14.51 25.27
C TYR A 298 9.41 15.89 25.32
N PRO A 299 9.26 16.56 24.16
CA PRO A 299 8.47 17.78 24.08
C PRO A 299 7.04 17.57 24.59
N SER A 300 6.53 18.53 25.36
CA SER A 300 5.11 18.52 25.78
C SER A 300 4.20 18.62 24.55
N ILE A 301 3.29 17.64 24.42
CA ILE A 301 2.27 17.64 23.37
C ILE A 301 0.85 17.89 23.92
N GLY A 302 0.75 18.42 25.15
CA GLY A 302 -0.53 18.76 25.78
C GLY A 302 -1.29 17.59 26.39
N ILE A 303 -0.63 16.45 26.66
CA ILE A 303 -1.22 15.35 27.42
C ILE A 303 -1.49 15.82 28.86
N PRO A 304 -2.68 15.55 29.43
CA PRO A 304 -2.95 15.87 30.83
C PRO A 304 -1.99 15.19 31.79
N ALA A 305 -1.67 15.83 32.91
CA ALA A 305 -0.76 15.27 33.91
C ALA A 305 -1.23 13.91 34.46
N VAL A 306 -2.55 13.70 34.55
CA VAL A 306 -3.19 12.44 34.92
C VAL A 306 -4.37 12.18 34.00
N PHE A 307 -4.49 10.98 33.46
CA PHE A 307 -5.56 10.60 32.54
C PHE A 307 -5.76 9.08 32.52
N LYS A 308 -6.86 8.65 31.90
CA LYS A 308 -7.17 7.23 31.70
C LYS A 308 -7.16 6.92 30.21
N ILE A 309 -6.62 5.76 29.86
CA ILE A 309 -6.61 5.26 28.48
C ILE A 309 -7.37 3.93 28.47
N SER A 310 -8.29 3.77 27.53
CA SER A 310 -9.02 2.51 27.34
C SER A 310 -8.23 1.50 26.51
N GLN A 311 -7.40 1.95 25.58
CA GLN A 311 -6.62 1.12 24.66
C GLN A 311 -5.34 1.84 24.22
N TYR A 312 -4.23 1.11 24.10
CA TYR A 312 -2.99 1.63 23.52
C TYR A 312 -2.29 0.57 22.67
N GLU A 313 -1.43 1.04 21.76
CA GLU A 313 -0.61 0.20 20.89
C GLU A 313 0.83 0.73 20.83
N ILE A 314 1.78 -0.20 20.75
CA ILE A 314 3.21 0.11 20.65
C ILE A 314 3.72 -0.40 19.30
N PHE A 315 4.43 0.45 18.57
CA PHE A 315 4.95 0.14 17.25
C PHE A 315 6.48 0.20 17.22
N GLU A 316 7.07 -0.79 16.57
CA GLU A 316 8.41 -0.69 16.00
C GLU A 316 8.30 0.03 14.65
N VAL A 317 8.95 1.18 14.53
CA VAL A 317 8.95 1.96 13.30
C VAL A 317 10.27 1.74 12.56
N VAL A 318 10.19 1.18 11.36
CA VAL A 318 11.34 0.97 10.48
C VAL A 318 11.23 1.90 9.29
N ARG A 319 12.28 2.67 9.02
CA ARG A 319 12.39 3.52 7.83
C ARG A 319 13.08 2.75 6.71
N PHE A 320 12.46 2.70 5.53
CA PHE A 320 13.09 2.19 4.33
C PHE A 320 13.71 3.34 3.54
N PHE A 321 14.98 3.18 3.18
CA PHE A 321 15.62 4.01 2.19
C PHE A 321 15.43 3.34 0.84
N ASN A 322 14.47 3.83 0.04
CA ASN A 322 14.42 3.46 -1.36
C ASN A 322 15.67 4.09 -2.01
N GLY A 323 16.69 3.27 -2.24
CA GLY A 323 17.88 3.65 -2.99
C GLY A 323 17.47 4.11 -4.39
N LYS A 324 18.03 5.24 -4.82
CA LYS A 324 17.90 5.76 -6.19
C LYS A 324 18.48 4.80 -7.21
#